data_AF-A0A3D0DJ10-F1
#
_entry.id   AF-A0A3D0DJ10-F1
#
_cell.length_a   1.000
_cell.length_b   1.000
_cell.length_c   1.000
_cell.angle_alpha   90.00
_cell.angle_beta   90.00
_cell.angle_gamma   90.00
#
_symmetry.space_group_name_H-M   'P 1'
#
loop_
_entity.id
_entity.type
_entity.pdbx_description
1 polymer ?
#
loop_
_entity_poly.entity_id
_entity_poly.type
_entity_poly.pdbx_seq_one_letter_code
_entity_poly.pdbx_strand_id
1 'polypeptide(L)' 'MREIIESGKTAIGIEFGSTRIKAVMTDMSGKPIAEGGFGWENQYENGVWTYSLEMIWKGLQTAYSELKKDVK' A
#
# COMPACT_ATOMS: atom_id res chain seq x y z
N MET A 1 -18.46 -7.85 -1.86
CA MET A 1 -17.28 -7.05 -1.47
C MET A 1 -17.70 -5.87 -0.60
N ARG A 2 -18.57 -4.98 -1.12
CA ARG A 2 -19.19 -3.89 -0.36
C ARG A 2 -19.72 -4.27 1.03
N GLU A 3 -20.54 -5.32 1.16
CA GLU A 3 -21.07 -5.77 2.48
C GLU A 3 -19.97 -6.17 3.48
N ILE A 4 -18.88 -6.79 3.00
CA ILE A 4 -17.78 -7.24 3.86
C ILE A 4 -16.99 -6.02 4.37
N ILE A 5 -16.83 -5.01 3.53
CA ILE A 5 -16.18 -3.74 3.88
C ILE A 5 -17.07 -2.93 4.83
N GLU A 6 -18.35 -2.75 4.50
CA GLU A 6 -19.32 -2.01 5.34
C GLU A 6 -19.56 -2.69 6.69
N SER A 7 -19.44 -4.02 6.76
CA SER A 7 -19.50 -4.77 8.02
C SER A 7 -18.18 -4.80 8.80
N GLY A 8 -17.12 -4.14 8.31
CA GLY A 8 -15.82 -4.06 8.99
C GLY A 8 -15.06 -5.39 9.06
N LYS A 9 -15.38 -6.36 8.21
CA LYS A 9 -14.77 -7.71 8.18
C LYS A 9 -13.57 -7.77 7.23
N THR A 10 -12.78 -6.72 7.22
CA THR A 10 -11.58 -6.59 6.37
C THR A 10 -10.42 -5.98 7.15
N ALA A 11 -9.20 -6.21 6.67
CA ALA A 11 -8.00 -5.57 7.18
C ALA A 11 -7.15 -5.04 6.02
N ILE A 12 -6.48 -3.90 6.22
CA ILE A 12 -5.52 -3.35 5.26
C ILE A 12 -4.11 -3.51 5.80
N GLY A 13 -3.25 -4.19 5.05
CA GLY A 13 -1.81 -4.24 5.28
C GLY A 13 -1.08 -3.28 4.32
N ILE A 14 -0.06 -2.58 4.82
CA ILE A 14 0.79 -1.71 4.00
C ILE A 14 2.26 -2.08 4.25
N GLU A 15 2.99 -2.32 3.18
CA GLU A 15 4.40 -2.71 3.21
C GLU A 15 5.25 -1.72 2.40
N PHE A 16 6.32 -1.22 3.00
CA PHE A 16 7.33 -0.39 2.35
C PHE A 16 8.52 -1.28 1.94
N GLY A 17 8.42 -1.90 0.76
CA GLY A 17 9.48 -2.73 0.20
C GLY A 17 10.57 -1.91 -0.49
N SER A 18 11.67 -2.55 -0.91
CA SER A 18 12.81 -1.86 -1.55
C SER A 18 12.52 -1.29 -2.95
N THR A 19 11.53 -1.82 -3.65
CA THR A 19 11.18 -1.40 -5.03
C THR A 19 9.75 -0.91 -5.17
N ARG A 20 8.93 -1.09 -4.13
CA ARG A 20 7.55 -0.62 -4.12
C ARG A 20 6.97 -0.53 -2.72
N ILE A 21 6.01 0.37 -2.56
CA ILE A 21 5.04 0.33 -1.47
C ILE A 21 3.82 -0.45 -1.95
N LYS A 22 3.33 -1.39 -1.15
CA LYS A 22 2.12 -2.16 -1.41
C LYS A 22 1.06 -1.84 -0.37
N ALA A 23 -0.19 -1.75 -0.80
CA ALA A 23 -1.35 -1.78 0.07
C ALA A 23 -2.23 -2.97 -0.34
N VAL A 24 -2.64 -3.81 0.61
CA VAL A 24 -3.48 -4.98 0.34
C VAL A 24 -4.61 -5.03 1.35
N MET A 25 -5.84 -5.13 0.86
CA MET A 25 -7.01 -5.42 1.67
C MET A 25 -7.25 -6.92 1.67
N THR A 26 -7.50 -7.49 2.84
CA THR A 26 -7.85 -8.91 3.02
C THR A 26 -9.22 -9.05 3.68
N ASP A 27 -9.90 -10.17 3.43
CA ASP A 27 -11.01 -10.60 4.28
C ASP A 27 -10.50 -11.27 5.56
N MET A 28 -11.41 -11.65 6.46
CA MET A 28 -11.06 -12.29 7.74
C MET A 28 -10.41 -13.68 7.59
N SER A 29 -10.42 -14.28 6.40
CA SER A 29 -9.68 -15.52 6.11
C SER A 29 -8.25 -15.26 5.63
N GLY A 30 -7.85 -13.99 5.52
CA GLY A 30 -6.54 -13.57 5.00
C GLY A 30 -6.47 -13.57 3.47
N LYS A 31 -7.59 -13.78 2.77
CA LYS A 31 -7.63 -13.75 1.31
C LYS A 31 -7.55 -12.30 0.83
N PRO A 32 -6.61 -11.95 -0.08
CA PRO A 32 -6.58 -10.64 -0.72
C PRO A 32 -7.85 -10.39 -1.53
N ILE A 33 -8.43 -9.19 -1.35
CA ILE A 33 -9.66 -8.77 -2.01
C ILE A 33 -9.55 -7.44 -2.76
N ALA A 34 -8.52 -6.63 -2.47
CA ALA A 34 -8.14 -5.46 -3.28
C ALA A 34 -6.67 -5.13 -3.04
N GLU A 35 -6.00 -4.56 -4.04
CA GLU A 35 -4.60 -4.16 -3.94
C GLU A 35 -4.28 -2.84 -4.62
N GLY A 36 -3.19 -2.21 -4.18
CA GLY A 36 -2.65 -0.99 -4.77
C GLY A 36 -1.16 -0.88 -4.54
N GLY A 37 -0.48 -0.08 -5.36
CA GLY A 37 0.97 0.01 -5.34
C GLY A 37 1.52 1.41 -5.59
N PHE A 38 2.81 1.53 -5.31
CA PHE A 38 3.61 2.65 -5.78
C PHE A 38 5.04 2.17 -6.00
N GLY A 39 5.50 2.18 -7.25
CA GLY A 39 6.90 1.91 -7.56
C GLY A 39 7.78 3.06 -7.09
N TRP A 40 8.90 2.74 -6.45
CA TRP A 40 9.87 3.72 -6.00
C TRP A 40 11.29 3.17 -6.02
N GLU A 41 12.26 4.07 -6.00
CA GLU A 41 13.67 3.73 -6.00
C GLU A 41 14.37 4.51 -4.89
N ASN A 42 15.41 3.91 -4.31
CA ASN A 42 16.21 4.56 -3.29
C ASN A 42 17.17 5.60 -3.92
N GLN A 43 17.64 6.51 -3.08
CA GLN A 43 18.66 7.49 -3.40
C GLN A 43 19.90 7.21 -2.55
N TYR A 44 21.09 7.35 -3.13
CA TYR A 44 22.34 7.29 -2.38
C TYR A 44 22.72 8.71 -1.94
N GLU A 45 22.51 9.01 -0.67
CA GLU A 45 22.74 10.34 -0.10
C GLU A 45 23.63 10.22 1.13
N ASN A 46 24.66 11.07 1.25
CA ASN A 46 25.53 11.13 2.44
C ASN A 46 26.11 9.77 2.88
N GLY A 47 26.37 8.87 1.92
CA GLY A 47 26.95 7.55 2.21
C GLY A 47 25.94 6.45 2.57
N VAL A 48 24.64 6.70 2.48
CA VAL A 48 23.59 5.71 2.76
C VAL A 48 22.55 5.65 1.64
N TRP A 49 21.97 4.47 1.44
CA TRP A 49 20.77 4.31 0.61
C TRP A 49 19.54 4.68 1.44
N THR A 50 18.79 5.67 0.98
CA THR A 50 17.63 6.22 1.70
C THR A 50 16.46 6.50 0.75
N TYR A 51 15.31 6.81 1.35
CA TYR A 51 14.14 7.33 0.65
C TYR A 51 13.75 8.65 1.32
N SER A 52 13.43 9.66 0.53
CA SER A 52 12.96 10.92 1.08
C SER A 52 11.60 10.75 1.79
N LEU A 53 11.38 11.53 2.86
CA LEU A 53 10.09 11.55 3.57
C LEU A 53 8.93 11.94 2.64
N GLU A 54 9.18 12.84 1.68
CA GLU A 54 8.19 13.21 0.68
C GLU A 54 7.78 12.00 -0.18
N MET A 55 8.74 11.18 -0.61
CA MET A 55 8.47 9.99 -1.40
C MET A 55 7.73 8.92 -0.60
N ILE A 56 8.04 8.78 0.70
CA ILE A 56 7.30 7.92 1.64
C ILE A 56 5.82 8.35 1.70
N TRP A 57 5.55 9.63 1.93
CA TRP A 57 4.18 10.16 2.01
C TRP A 57 3.42 10.01 0.69
N LYS A 58 4.03 10.43 -0.41
CA LYS A 58 3.45 10.31 -1.75
C LYS A 58 3.14 8.85 -2.09
N GLY A 59 4.07 7.95 -1.79
CA GLY A 59 3.93 6.55 -2.12
C GLY A 59 2.89 5.83 -1.26
N LEU A 60 2.81 6.14 0.03
CA LEU A 60 1.74 5.66 0.91
C LEU A 60 0.34 6.07 0.41
N GLN A 61 0.17 7.37 0.13
CA GLN A 61 -1.09 7.93 -0.36
C GLN A 61 -1.48 7.32 -1.72
N THR A 62 -0.50 7.13 -2.61
CA THR A 62 -0.74 6.56 -3.93
C THR A 62 -1.13 5.08 -3.83
N ALA A 63 -0.38 4.27 -3.08
CA ALA A 63 -0.70 2.85 -2.90
C ALA A 63 -2.10 2.65 -2.29
N TYR A 64 -2.48 3.46 -1.30
CA TYR A 64 -3.83 3.42 -0.74
C TYR A 64 -4.90 3.86 -1.74
N SER A 65 -4.63 4.92 -2.51
CA SER A 65 -5.56 5.41 -3.55
C SER A 65 -5.80 4.38 -4.65
N GLU A 66 -4.75 3.66 -5.08
CA GLU A 66 -4.87 2.55 -6.02
C GLU A 66 -5.70 1.39 -5.44
N LEU A 67 -5.43 1.00 -4.19
CA LEU A 67 -6.24 -0.02 -3.50
C LEU A 67 -7.72 0.37 -3.47
N LYS A 68 -8.01 1.63 -3.14
CA LYS A 68 -9.39 2.12 -3.10
C LYS A 68 -10.08 2.06 -4.47
N LYS A 69 -9.34 2.25 -5.57
CA LYS A 69 -9.88 2.14 -6.94
C LYS A 69 -10.13 0.69 -7.35
N ASP A 70 -9.35 -0.25 -6.82
CA ASP A 70 -9.49 -1.67 -7.11
C ASP A 70 -10.66 -2.33 -6.33
N VAL A 71 -11.08 -1.74 -5.21
CA VAL A 71 -12.30 -2.15 -4.50
C VAL A 71 -13.53 -2.03 -5.42
N LYS A 72 -14.22 -3.16 -5.66
CA LYS A 72 -15.43 -3.26 -6.49
C LYS A 72 -16.72 -3.36 -5.67
#